data_AF-A0A950CPW4-F1
#
_entry.id   AF-A0A950CPW4-F1
#
_cell.length_a   1.000
_cell.length_b   1.000
_cell.length_c   1.000
_cell.angle_alpha   90.00
_cell.angle_beta   90.00
_cell.angle_gamma   90.00
#
_symmetry.space_group_name_H-M   'P 1'
#
loop_
_entity.id
_entity.type
_entity.pdbx_description
1 polymer ?
#
loop_
_entity_poly.entity_id
_entity_poly.type
_entity_poly.pdbx_seq_one_letter_code
_entity_poly.pdbx_strand_id
1 'polypeptide(L)'
;MARISQVRKAERLNHARQILRRAEDIPSAVAQMAGDCSISPRQAYRYLEEARHLTGPVPIGDQKVAFTIKLPQGLVRKVRARAQAKRLSLSELVSRALHAWLARR
;
A
#
# COMPACT_ATOMS: atom_id res chain seq x y z
N MET A 1 -18.80 -5.42 -3.10
CA MET A 1 -17.91 -4.26 -3.40
C MET A 1 -16.48 -4.77 -3.53
N ALA A 2 -15.82 -4.54 -4.67
CA ALA A 2 -14.44 -4.94 -4.86
C ALA A 2 -13.51 -4.15 -3.92
N ARG A 3 -12.64 -4.84 -3.19
CA ARG A 3 -11.62 -4.21 -2.33
C ARG A 3 -10.69 -3.38 -3.23
N ILE A 4 -10.51 -2.09 -2.91
CA ILE A 4 -9.58 -1.20 -3.62
C ILE A 4 -8.17 -1.80 -3.62
N SER A 5 -7.44 -1.67 -4.73
CA SER A 5 -6.05 -2.13 -4.78
C SER A 5 -5.21 -1.35 -3.76
N GLN A 6 -4.17 -1.99 -3.23
CA GLN A 6 -3.26 -1.34 -2.29
C GLN A 6 -2.57 -0.12 -2.92
N VAL A 7 -2.34 -0.13 -4.23
CA VAL A 7 -1.80 0.99 -5.02
C VAL A 7 -2.76 2.18 -4.96
N ARG A 8 -4.03 1.98 -5.32
CA ARG A 8 -5.03 3.05 -5.26
C ARG A 8 -5.29 3.54 -3.84
N LYS A 9 -5.14 2.67 -2.84
CA LYS A 9 -5.19 3.09 -1.43
C LYS A 9 -4.01 4.02 -1.09
N ALA A 10 -2.79 3.66 -1.49
CA ALA A 10 -1.59 4.46 -1.27
C ALA A 10 -1.67 5.83 -1.99
N GLU A 11 -2.15 5.83 -3.24
CA GLU A 11 -2.42 7.06 -4.00
C GLU A 11 -3.38 8.00 -3.24
N ARG A 12 -4.51 7.46 -2.77
CA ARG A 12 -5.51 8.23 -2.02
C ARG A 12 -4.98 8.76 -0.68
N LEU A 13 -4.16 7.99 0.02
CA LEU A 13 -3.52 8.44 1.26
C LEU A 13 -2.50 9.55 1.01
N ASN A 14 -1.73 9.46 -0.07
CA ASN A 14 -0.79 10.51 -0.46
C ASN A 14 -1.52 11.78 -0.89
N HIS A 15 -2.61 11.65 -1.65
CA HIS A 15 -3.46 12.77 -2.04
C HIS A 15 -4.10 13.45 -0.83
N ALA A 16 -4.67 12.67 0.09
CA ALA A 16 -5.22 13.17 1.35
C ALA A 16 -4.17 13.94 2.17
N ARG A 17 -2.93 13.45 2.23
CA ARG A 17 -1.82 14.16 2.88
C ARG A 17 -1.48 15.47 2.19
N GLN A 18 -1.56 15.54 0.85
CA GLN A 18 -1.33 16.79 0.11
C GLN A 18 -2.44 17.81 0.37
N ILE A 19 -3.70 17.38 0.38
CA ILE A 19 -4.85 18.22 0.72
C ILE A 19 -4.69 18.78 2.13
N LEU A 20 -4.38 17.94 3.13
CA LEU A 20 -4.20 18.38 4.52
C LEU A 20 -3.08 19.40 4.72
N ARG A 21 -2.08 19.43 3.84
CA ARG A 21 -1.00 20.42 3.89
C ARG A 21 -1.40 21.79 3.34
N ARG A 22 -2.49 21.87 2.58
CA ARG A 22 -2.94 23.08 1.87
C ARG A 22 -4.30 23.57 2.33
N ALA A 23 -5.10 22.72 2.96
CA ALA A 23 -6.44 23.04 3.40
C ALA A 23 -6.42 23.95 4.63
N GLU A 24 -7.30 24.94 4.62
CA GLU A 24 -7.51 25.87 5.74
C GLU A 24 -8.43 25.25 6.81
N ASP A 25 -9.35 24.37 6.40
CA ASP A 25 -10.30 23.68 7.27
C ASP A 25 -10.58 22.22 6.81
N ILE A 26 -11.12 21.40 7.73
CA ILE A 26 -11.41 19.98 7.46
C ILE A 26 -12.61 19.79 6.52
N PRO A 27 -13.75 20.50 6.66
CA PRO A 27 -14.86 20.39 5.72
C PRO A 27 -14.49 20.62 4.25
N SER A 28 -13.69 21.66 3.95
CA SER A 28 -13.21 21.93 2.59
C SER A 28 -12.29 20.83 2.08
N ALA A 29 -11.38 20.32 2.93
CA ALA A 29 -10.54 19.16 2.61
C ALA A 29 -11.36 17.91 2.27
N VAL A 30 -12.45 17.66 3.02
CA VAL A 30 -13.36 16.52 2.78
C VAL A 30 -14.08 16.67 1.44
N ALA A 31 -14.60 17.87 1.14
CA ALA A 31 -15.29 18.15 -0.12
C ALA A 31 -14.35 17.97 -1.32
N GLN A 32 -13.13 18.51 -1.23
CA GLN A 32 -12.10 18.36 -2.26
C GLN A 32 -11.73 16.89 -2.48
N MET A 33 -11.42 16.16 -1.41
CA MET A 33 -11.05 14.74 -1.50
C MET A 33 -12.19 13.87 -2.06
N ALA A 34 -13.44 14.17 -1.69
CA ALA A 34 -14.62 13.47 -2.20
C ALA A 34 -14.78 13.68 -3.71
N GLY A 35 -14.60 14.91 -4.19
CA GLY A 35 -14.63 15.25 -5.62
C GLY A 35 -13.49 14.58 -6.39
N ASP A 36 -12.25 14.83 -5.99
CA ASP A 36 -11.05 14.37 -6.70
C ASP A 36 -11.01 12.84 -6.86
N CYS A 37 -11.46 12.11 -5.83
CA CYS A 37 -11.43 10.65 -5.81
C CYS A 37 -12.75 9.98 -6.17
N SER A 38 -13.81 10.76 -6.44
CA SER A 38 -15.19 10.29 -6.66
C SER A 38 -15.64 9.29 -5.59
N ILE A 39 -15.49 9.69 -4.32
CA ILE A 39 -15.85 8.88 -3.14
C ILE A 39 -16.83 9.61 -2.23
N SER A 40 -17.49 8.87 -1.34
CA SER A 40 -18.41 9.50 -0.39
C SER A 40 -17.64 10.38 0.62
N PRO A 41 -18.27 11.46 1.14
CA PRO A 41 -17.65 12.32 2.15
C PRO A 41 -17.15 11.56 3.38
N ARG A 42 -17.86 10.51 3.79
CA ARG A 42 -17.44 9.64 4.90
C ARG A 42 -16.15 8.88 4.57
N GLN A 43 -15.98 8.40 3.34
CA GLN A 43 -14.74 7.75 2.92
C GLN A 43 -13.59 8.77 2.79
N ALA A 44 -13.87 9.96 2.26
CA ALA A 44 -12.91 11.06 2.19
C ALA A 44 -12.39 11.44 3.59
N TYR A 45 -13.30 11.66 4.55
CA TYR A 45 -12.94 11.92 5.95
C TYR A 45 -12.04 10.82 6.53
N ARG A 46 -12.35 9.54 6.27
CA ARG A 46 -11.50 8.43 6.75
C ARG A 46 -10.09 8.46 6.18
N TYR A 47 -9.92 8.77 4.89
CA TYR A 47 -8.59 8.89 4.28
C TYR A 47 -7.82 10.08 4.83
N LEU A 48 -8.50 11.20 5.08
CA LEU A 48 -7.89 12.38 5.71
C LEU A 48 -7.43 12.06 7.13
N GLU A 49 -8.28 11.44 7.96
CA GLU A 49 -7.90 11.01 9.30
C GLU A 49 -6.73 10.01 9.30
N GLU A 50 -6.74 9.00 8.41
CA GLU A 50 -5.62 8.06 8.27
C GLU A 50 -4.33 8.79 7.82
N ALA A 51 -4.44 9.79 6.94
CA ALA A 51 -3.30 10.57 6.46
C ALA A 51 -2.69 11.51 7.52
N ARG A 52 -3.45 11.96 8.52
CA ARG A 52 -2.93 12.77 9.65
C ARG A 52 -1.89 12.04 10.49
N HIS A 53 -2.01 10.71 10.57
CA HIS A 53 -1.09 9.88 11.34
C HIS A 53 0.14 9.41 10.54
N LEU A 54 0.23 9.77 9.26
CA LEU A 54 1.37 9.41 8.43
C LEU A 54 2.56 10.33 8.70
N THR A 55 3.71 9.73 9.01
CA THR A 55 4.98 10.46 9.16
C THR A 55 5.58 10.89 7.82
N GLY A 56 5.20 10.23 6.72
CA GLY A 56 5.67 10.50 5.36
C GLY A 56 4.73 9.96 4.28
N PRO A 57 5.07 10.14 2.98
CA PRO A 57 4.29 9.57 1.89
C PRO A 57 4.30 8.03 1.94
N VAL A 58 3.16 7.42 1.62
CA VAL A 58 3.04 5.97 1.44
C VAL A 58 3.71 5.58 0.12
N PRO A 59 4.64 4.63 0.09
CA PRO A 59 5.22 4.15 -1.16
C PRO A 59 4.13 3.61 -2.10
N ILE A 60 4.04 4.17 -3.30
CA ILE A 60 3.21 3.65 -4.39
C ILE A 60 4.10 2.66 -5.15
N GLY A 61 4.02 1.37 -4.78
CA GLY A 61 4.64 0.30 -5.56
C GLY A 61 3.74 -0.17 -6.68
N ASP A 62 4.27 -1.02 -7.57
CA ASP A 62 3.49 -1.68 -8.60
C ASP A 62 2.33 -2.50 -8.01
N GLN A 63 1.28 -2.65 -8.82
CA GLN A 63 0.15 -3.48 -8.44
C GLN A 63 0.62 -4.91 -8.19
N LYS A 64 0.43 -5.38 -6.96
CA LYS A 64 0.72 -6.77 -6.60
C LYS A 64 -0.26 -7.69 -7.34
N VAL A 65 0.25 -8.51 -8.24
CA VAL A 65 -0.47 -9.60 -8.89
C VAL A 65 -0.11 -10.92 -8.21
N ALA A 66 -1.06 -11.85 -8.16
CA ALA A 66 -0.78 -13.21 -7.67
C ALA A 66 0.14 -13.92 -8.67
N PHE A 67 1.33 -14.32 -8.21
CA PHE A 67 2.29 -15.11 -8.98
C PHE A 67 2.39 -16.50 -8.36
N THR A 68 1.80 -17.50 -9.02
CA THR A 68 1.72 -18.87 -8.51
C THR A 68 2.67 -19.78 -9.29
N ILE A 69 3.58 -20.44 -8.57
CA ILE A 69 4.54 -21.40 -9.14
C ILE A 69 4.59 -22.67 -8.28
N LYS A 70 4.89 -23.80 -8.92
CA LYS A 70 5.19 -25.05 -8.20
C LYS A 70 6.63 -25.02 -7.72
N LEU A 71 6.84 -25.34 -6.45
CA LEU A 71 8.16 -25.42 -5.82
C LEU A 71 8.29 -26.73 -5.03
N PRO A 72 9.49 -27.30 -4.89
CA PRO A 72 9.72 -28.45 -4.02
C PRO A 72 9.26 -28.16 -2.58
N GLN A 73 8.64 -29.13 -1.93
CA GLN A 73 8.10 -28.97 -0.57
C GLN A 73 9.17 -28.49 0.43
N GLY A 74 10.39 -29.03 0.34
CA GLY A 74 11.51 -28.62 1.18
C GLY A 74 11.89 -27.14 1.00
N LEU A 75 11.81 -26.61 -0.22
CA LEU A 75 12.08 -25.20 -0.49
C LEU A 75 10.99 -24.32 0.11
N VAL A 76 9.71 -24.70 -0.04
CA VAL A 76 8.58 -23.97 0.57
C VAL A 76 8.74 -23.86 2.10
N ARG A 77 9.13 -24.96 2.76
CA ARG A 77 9.39 -24.98 4.21
C ARG A 77 10.49 -23.99 4.60
N LYS A 78 11.62 -23.98 3.88
CA LYS A 78 12.75 -23.07 4.13
C LYS A 78 12.35 -21.60 3.93
N VAL A 79 11.61 -21.28 2.87
CA VAL A 79 11.13 -19.91 2.62
C VAL A 79 10.19 -19.43 3.73
N ARG A 80 9.26 -20.28 4.18
CA ARG A 80 8.34 -19.97 5.30
C ARG A 80 9.08 -19.73 6.61
N ALA A 81 10.01 -20.62 6.96
CA ALA A 81 10.83 -20.47 8.17
C ALA A 81 11.65 -19.17 8.12
N ARG A 82 12.23 -18.83 6.95
CA ARG A 82 12.99 -17.59 6.77
C ARG A 82 12.12 -16.34 6.90
N ALA A 83 10.89 -16.38 6.39
CA ALA A 83 9.93 -15.27 6.50
C ALA A 83 9.54 -15.03 7.95
N GLN A 84 9.23 -16.10 8.70
CA GLN A 84 8.92 -16.03 10.13
C GLN A 84 10.10 -15.48 10.94
N ALA A 85 11.31 -16.01 10.74
CA ALA A 85 12.51 -15.53 11.43
C ALA A 85 12.78 -14.04 11.19
N LYS A 86 12.43 -13.51 10.02
CA LYS A 86 12.57 -12.10 9.66
C LYS A 86 11.33 -11.24 9.97
N ARG A 87 10.25 -11.83 10.49
CA ARG A 87 8.94 -11.19 10.67
C ARG A 87 8.42 -10.49 9.40
N LEU A 88 8.67 -11.10 8.24
CA LEU A 88 8.20 -10.61 6.93
C LEU A 88 7.07 -11.48 6.40
N SER A 89 6.19 -10.90 5.59
CA SER A 89 5.27 -11.70 4.77
C SER A 89 6.04 -12.49 3.70
N LEU A 90 5.46 -13.60 3.23
CA LEU A 90 6.04 -14.37 2.12
C LEU A 90 6.22 -13.52 0.87
N SER A 91 5.22 -12.71 0.51
CA SER A 91 5.30 -11.80 -0.62
C SER A 91 6.48 -10.84 -0.49
N GLU A 92 6.66 -10.24 0.70
CA GLU A 92 7.75 -9.29 0.94
C GLU A 92 9.13 -9.97 0.84
N LEU A 93 9.29 -11.13 1.46
CA LEU A 93 10.54 -11.88 1.41
C LEU A 93 10.90 -12.26 -0.03
N VAL A 94 9.93 -12.80 -0.78
CA VAL A 94 10.12 -13.25 -2.16
C VAL A 94 10.39 -12.07 -3.08
N SER A 95 9.64 -10.97 -2.97
CA SER A 95 9.89 -9.76 -3.76
C SER A 95 11.30 -9.22 -3.56
N ARG A 96 11.79 -9.13 -2.31
CA ARG A 96 13.18 -8.71 -2.03
C ARG A 96 14.21 -9.65 -2.65
N ALA A 97 13.98 -10.96 -2.56
CA ALA A 97 14.89 -11.96 -3.12
C ALA A 97 14.95 -11.86 -4.65
N LEU A 98 13.80 -11.68 -5.31
CA LEU A 98 13.71 -11.51 -6.76
C LEU A 98 14.36 -10.20 -7.23
N HIS A 99 14.10 -9.07 -6.56
CA HIS A 99 14.77 -7.81 -6.87
C HIS A 99 16.30 -7.92 -6.74
N ALA A 100 16.79 -8.50 -5.65
CA ALA A 100 18.23 -8.68 -5.45
C ALA A 100 18.85 -9.66 -6.45
N TRP A 101 18.11 -10.67 -6.91
CA TRP A 101 18.58 -11.58 -7.96
C TRP A 101 18.61 -10.91 -9.34
N LEU A 102 17.57 -10.15 -9.70
CA LEU A 102 17.48 -9.45 -10.99
C LEU A 102 18.44 -8.26 -11.12
N ALA A 103 18.75 -7.57 -10.02
CA ALA A 103 19.67 -6.43 -10.00
C ALA A 103 21.15 -6.83 -10.10
N ARG A 104 21.50 -8.11 -9.90
CA ARG A 104 22.88 -8.63 -10.01
C ARG A 104 23.27 -8.95 -11.46
N ARG A 105 22.78 -8.18 -12.43
CA ARG A 105 23.11 -8.31 -13.85
C ARG A 105 24.27 -7.41 -14.24
#